data_AF-A0A1Y2AEG4-F1
#
_entry.id   AF-A0A1Y2AEG4-F1
#
_cell.length_a   1.000
_cell.length_b   1.000
_cell.length_c   1.000
_cell.angle_alpha   90.00
_cell.angle_beta   90.00
_cell.angle_gamma   90.00
#
_symmetry.space_group_name_H-M   'P 1'
#
loop_
_entity.id
_entity.type
_entity.pdbx_description
1 polymer ?
#
loop_
_entity_poly.entity_id
_entity_poly.type
_entity_poly.pdbx_seq_one_letter_code
_entity_poly.pdbx_strand_id
1 'polypeptide(L)'
;MHTGHLIPFIFSTFGFTDIDCINRVHFAFVEVAPAFSNSFLHIFGIRHDIPSLIPAAIDQDLYFILTRNVAKKLKYSKLCTIYSKFFPALQICISGGQTTTELQVKLGANLEVDVAC
;
A
#
# COMPACT_ATOMS: atom_id res chain seq x y z
N MET A 1 -0.44 -9.74 -29.27
CA MET A 1 -1.69 -9.09 -28.83
C MET A 1 -1.43 -8.32 -27.53
N HIS A 2 -1.43 -6.99 -27.62
CA HIS A 2 -1.48 -5.92 -26.60
C HIS A 2 -0.66 -5.99 -25.29
N THR A 3 0.67 -5.84 -25.38
CA THR A 3 1.53 -5.35 -24.29
C THR A 3 1.56 -3.82 -24.16
N GLY A 4 1.03 -3.06 -25.14
CA GLY A 4 1.18 -1.59 -25.23
C GLY A 4 0.41 -0.72 -24.23
N HIS A 5 -0.45 -1.27 -23.37
CA HIS A 5 -1.27 -0.47 -22.44
C HIS A 5 -0.77 -0.46 -20.98
N LEU A 6 0.31 -1.18 -20.66
CA LEU A 6 0.76 -1.27 -19.26
C LEU A 6 1.49 -0.01 -18.79
N ILE A 7 2.36 0.56 -19.62
CA ILE A 7 3.10 1.79 -19.28
C ILE A 7 2.14 2.98 -19.12
N PRO A 8 1.21 3.27 -20.06
CA PRO A 8 0.24 4.35 -19.86
C PRO A 8 -0.61 4.18 -18.58
N PHE A 9 -0.96 2.94 -18.22
CA PHE A 9 -1.71 2.65 -17.00
C PHE A 9 -0.90 2.99 -15.74
N ILE A 10 0.39 2.66 -15.71
CA ILE A 10 1.29 2.98 -14.57
C ILE A 10 1.44 4.49 -14.42
N PHE A 11 1.63 5.21 -15.54
CA PHE A 11 1.69 6.67 -15.53
C PHE A 11 0.43 7.28 -14.95
N SER A 12 -0.75 6.79 -15.36
CA SER A 12 -2.03 7.25 -14.81
C SER A 12 -2.26 6.86 -13.35
N THR A 13 -1.76 5.70 -12.90
CA THR A 13 -1.99 5.20 -11.53
C THR A 13 -1.10 5.91 -10.52
N PHE A 14 0.17 6.13 -10.87
CA PHE A 14 1.16 6.73 -9.97
C PHE A 14 1.40 8.23 -10.23
N GLY A 15 0.77 8.80 -11.27
CA GLY A 15 0.95 10.20 -11.65
C GLY A 15 2.32 10.51 -12.22
N PHE A 16 2.94 9.56 -12.93
CA PHE A 16 4.22 9.80 -13.61
C PHE A 16 4.04 10.63 -14.88
N THR A 17 5.10 11.35 -15.23
CA THR A 17 5.23 12.21 -16.40
C THR A 17 6.45 11.80 -17.22
N ASP A 18 6.52 12.23 -18.48
CA ASP A 18 7.62 11.84 -19.37
C ASP A 18 9.00 12.41 -18.96
N ILE A 19 9.03 13.32 -17.98
CA ILE A 19 10.26 13.87 -17.39
C ILE A 19 10.75 13.05 -16.19
N ASP A 20 9.94 12.13 -15.68
CA ASP A 20 10.32 11.28 -14.56
C ASP A 20 11.43 10.30 -14.95
N CYS A 21 12.34 10.04 -14.01
CA CYS A 21 13.43 9.12 -14.26
C CYS A 21 12.90 7.68 -14.45
N ILE A 22 13.46 6.97 -15.45
CA ILE A 22 13.04 5.61 -15.81
C ILE A 22 13.06 4.66 -14.60
N ASN A 23 14.02 4.85 -13.69
CA ASN A 23 14.14 4.06 -12.47
C ASN A 23 12.91 4.18 -11.55
N ARG A 24 12.25 5.35 -11.49
CA ARG A 24 11.05 5.57 -10.68
C ARG A 24 9.88 4.73 -11.21
N VAL A 25 9.71 4.68 -12.53
CA VAL A 25 8.70 3.84 -13.18
C VAL A 25 9.06 2.35 -13.03
N HIS A 26 10.34 2.01 -13.19
CA HIS A 26 10.82 0.63 -13.09
C HIS A 26 10.64 0.05 -11.69
N PHE A 27 10.84 0.87 -10.65
CA PHE A 27 10.73 0.45 -9.26
C PHE A 27 9.35 -0.13 -8.92
N ALA A 28 8.28 0.36 -9.55
CA ALA A 28 6.94 -0.20 -9.37
C ALA A 28 6.83 -1.67 -9.77
N PHE A 29 7.65 -2.17 -10.70
CA PHE A 29 7.67 -3.59 -11.04
C PHE A 29 8.48 -4.42 -10.06
N VAL A 30 9.57 -3.84 -9.52
CA VAL A 30 10.42 -4.50 -8.51
C VAL A 30 9.61 -4.76 -7.24
N GLU A 31 8.82 -3.79 -6.79
CA GLU A 31 7.97 -3.92 -5.60
C GLU A 31 6.86 -4.98 -5.78
N VAL A 32 6.41 -5.20 -7.02
CA VAL A 32 5.33 -6.12 -7.35
C VAL A 32 5.82 -7.56 -7.60
N ALA A 33 7.07 -7.73 -8.04
CA ALA A 33 7.68 -9.05 -8.24
C ALA A 33 7.54 -10.03 -7.05
N PRO A 34 7.77 -9.64 -5.77
CA PRO A 34 7.64 -10.55 -4.63
C PRO A 34 6.20 -10.99 -4.34
N ALA A 35 5.18 -10.38 -4.97
CA ALA A 35 3.80 -10.84 -4.83
C ALA A 35 3.53 -12.19 -5.52
N PHE A 36 4.45 -12.65 -6.39
CA PHE A 36 4.34 -13.92 -7.11
C PHE A 36 5.29 -14.98 -6.55
N SER A 37 4.77 -16.18 -6.26
CA SER A 37 5.53 -17.25 -5.62
C SER A 37 6.74 -17.73 -6.43
N ASN A 38 6.66 -17.67 -7.76
CA ASN A 38 7.75 -18.07 -8.66
C ASN A 38 8.96 -17.12 -8.62
N SER A 39 8.83 -15.93 -8.02
CA SER A 39 9.97 -15.05 -7.75
C SER A 39 10.92 -15.65 -6.71
N PHE A 40 10.44 -16.60 -5.88
CA PHE A 40 11.23 -17.27 -4.84
C PHE A 40 11.36 -18.76 -5.13
N LEU A 41 12.12 -19.11 -6.17
CA LEU A 41 12.34 -20.50 -6.60
C LEU A 41 12.90 -21.40 -5.49
N HIS A 42 13.73 -20.86 -4.60
CA HIS A 42 14.30 -21.62 -3.48
C HIS A 42 13.29 -21.96 -2.38
N ILE A 43 12.17 -21.23 -2.29
CA ILE A 43 11.11 -21.42 -1.28
C ILE A 43 9.95 -22.20 -1.89
N PHE A 44 9.46 -21.76 -3.06
CA PHE A 44 8.23 -22.25 -3.67
C PHE A 44 8.46 -23.06 -4.96
N GLY A 45 9.70 -23.20 -5.42
CA GLY A 45 10.03 -23.89 -6.67
C GLY A 45 9.45 -23.19 -7.89
N ILE A 46 8.95 -23.97 -8.85
CA ILE A 46 8.31 -23.48 -10.08
C ILE A 46 6.81 -23.24 -9.93
N ARG A 47 6.30 -23.28 -8.70
CA ARG A 47 4.87 -23.13 -8.41
C ARG A 47 4.42 -21.68 -8.58
N HIS A 48 3.27 -21.51 -9.23
CA HIS A 48 2.64 -20.21 -9.52
C HIS A 48 1.16 -20.16 -9.08
N ASP A 49 0.70 -21.23 -8.42
CA ASP A 49 -0.65 -21.41 -7.90
C ASP A 49 -0.82 -20.85 -6.48
N ILE A 50 0.28 -20.57 -5.78
CA ILE A 50 0.28 -20.13 -4.38
C ILE A 50 -0.13 -18.65 -4.30
N PRO A 51 -1.24 -18.29 -3.64
CA PRO A 51 -1.63 -16.90 -3.44
C PRO A 51 -0.75 -16.23 -2.38
N SER A 52 -0.53 -14.92 -2.53
CA SER A 52 0.16 -14.08 -1.54
C SER A 52 -0.83 -13.25 -0.73
N LEU A 53 -0.50 -13.01 0.54
CA LEU A 53 -1.21 -12.11 1.46
C LEU A 53 -0.23 -11.03 1.93
N ILE A 54 -0.51 -9.77 1.59
CA ILE A 54 0.35 -8.64 1.96
C ILE A 54 -0.33 -7.77 3.01
N PRO A 55 0.20 -7.72 4.25
CA PRO A 55 -0.17 -6.69 5.21
C PRO A 55 0.59 -5.40 4.90
N ALA A 56 -0.12 -4.30 4.68
CA ALA A 56 0.48 -3.00 4.35
C ALA A 56 -0.41 -1.84 4.78
N ALA A 57 0.13 -0.64 4.85
CA ALA A 57 -0.68 0.57 4.99
C ALA A 57 -1.38 0.92 3.66
N ILE A 58 -2.45 1.72 3.74
CA ILE A 58 -3.32 2.02 2.58
C ILE A 58 -2.65 2.91 1.51
N ASP A 59 -1.56 3.60 1.83
CA ASP A 59 -0.74 4.38 0.88
C ASP A 59 -0.08 3.52 -0.20
N GLN A 60 0.21 2.25 0.10
CA GLN A 60 0.84 1.33 -0.84
C GLN A 60 -0.15 0.69 -1.83
N ASP A 61 -1.44 1.01 -1.74
CA ASP A 61 -2.50 0.34 -2.51
C ASP A 61 -2.31 0.44 -4.03
N LEU A 62 -1.71 1.52 -4.53
CA LEU A 62 -1.43 1.72 -5.95
C LEU A 62 -0.56 0.59 -6.54
N TYR A 63 0.43 0.10 -5.79
CA TYR A 63 1.28 -1.04 -6.21
C TYR A 63 0.47 -2.34 -6.26
N PHE A 64 -0.45 -2.55 -5.33
CA PHE A 64 -1.29 -3.75 -5.29
C PHE A 64 -2.38 -3.75 -6.36
N ILE A 65 -2.93 -2.57 -6.70
CA ILE A 65 -3.84 -2.41 -7.84
C ILE A 65 -3.11 -2.80 -9.14
N LEU A 66 -1.87 -2.33 -9.32
CA LEU A 66 -1.03 -2.72 -10.46
C LEU A 66 -0.80 -4.24 -10.47
N THR A 67 -0.41 -4.82 -9.33
CA THR A 67 -0.18 -6.25 -9.16
C THR A 67 -1.39 -7.08 -9.57
N ARG A 68 -2.59 -6.73 -9.10
CA ARG A 68 -3.82 -7.48 -9.41
C ARG A 68 -4.20 -7.40 -10.90
N ASN A 69 -3.90 -6.28 -11.56
CA ASN A 69 -4.11 -6.15 -13.00
C ASN A 69 -3.11 -6.99 -13.80
N VAL A 70 -1.85 -7.03 -13.38
CA VAL A 70 -0.80 -7.84 -14.00
C VAL A 70 -1.02 -9.33 -13.76
N ALA A 71 -1.42 -9.75 -12.56
CA ALA A 71 -1.67 -11.15 -12.20
C ALA A 71 -2.68 -11.82 -13.15
N LYS A 72 -3.76 -11.11 -13.52
CA LYS A 72 -4.76 -11.59 -14.50
C LYS A 72 -4.13 -11.86 -15.87
N LYS A 73 -3.21 -11.00 -16.32
CA LYS A 73 -2.54 -11.14 -17.62
C LYS A 73 -1.51 -12.28 -17.62
N LEU A 74 -0.84 -12.49 -16.49
CA LEU A 74 0.17 -13.54 -16.32
C LEU A 74 -0.43 -14.91 -15.94
N LYS A 75 -1.75 -15.00 -15.74
CA LYS A 75 -2.46 -16.20 -15.25
C LYS A 75 -1.95 -16.68 -13.88
N TYR A 76 -1.59 -15.74 -13.01
CA TYR A 76 -1.18 -16.01 -11.63
C TYR A 76 -2.34 -15.76 -10.66
N SER A 77 -2.25 -16.36 -9.47
CA SER A 77 -3.16 -16.09 -8.37
C SER A 77 -3.18 -14.61 -8.03
N LYS A 78 -4.38 -14.04 -7.83
CA LYS A 78 -4.50 -12.65 -7.41
C LYS A 78 -3.98 -12.49 -5.99
N LEU A 79 -3.30 -11.38 -5.75
CA LEU A 79 -2.87 -10.95 -4.44
C LEU A 79 -4.08 -10.62 -3.54
N CYS A 80 -3.99 -11.03 -2.26
CA CYS A 80 -4.83 -10.57 -1.16
C CYS A 80 -4.08 -9.54 -0.30
N THR A 81 -4.78 -8.54 0.22
CA THR A 81 -4.17 -7.49 1.07
C THR A 81 -5.01 -7.26 2.32
N ILE A 82 -4.33 -6.92 3.41
CA ILE A 82 -4.95 -6.44 4.65
C ILE A 82 -4.33 -5.09 4.96
N TYR A 83 -5.18 -4.07 5.13
CA TYR A 83 -4.72 -2.70 5.32
C TYR A 83 -4.64 -2.31 6.80
N SER A 84 -3.52 -1.71 7.20
CA SER A 84 -3.41 -1.00 8.47
C SER A 84 -3.85 0.46 8.32
N LYS A 85 -4.34 1.05 9.42
CA LYS A 85 -4.53 2.50 9.51
C LYS A 85 -3.17 3.20 9.55
N PHE A 86 -3.13 4.47 9.15
CA PHE A 86 -1.93 5.28 9.29
C PHE A 86 -1.60 5.52 10.76
N PHE A 87 -0.29 5.51 11.06
CA PHE A 87 0.18 5.94 12.35
C PHE A 87 0.09 7.48 12.42
N PRO A 88 -0.60 8.05 13.41
CA PRO A 88 -0.78 9.50 13.51
C PRO A 88 0.56 10.20 13.77
N ALA A 89 0.79 11.34 13.11
CA ALA A 89 1.99 12.15 13.31
C ALA A 89 1.86 12.98 14.59
N LEU A 90 2.95 13.09 15.37
CA LEU A 90 2.99 13.79 16.65
C LEU A 90 2.45 15.23 16.63
N GLN A 91 2.57 15.93 15.50
CA GLN A 91 2.29 17.38 15.42
C GLN A 91 0.85 17.74 15.06
N ILE A 92 0.09 16.83 14.45
CA ILE A 92 -1.35 17.03 14.15
C ILE A 92 -2.22 16.62 15.35
N CYS A 93 -1.60 15.99 16.36
CA CYS A 93 -2.28 15.31 17.45
C CYS A 93 -2.11 16.11 18.75
N ILE A 94 -3.05 17.03 18.96
CA ILE A 94 -3.27 17.68 20.24
C ILE A 94 -3.84 16.63 21.19
N SER A 95 -3.51 16.69 22.49
CA SER A 95 -4.19 15.84 23.47
C SER A 95 -5.69 15.94 23.30
N GLY A 96 -6.38 14.80 23.32
CA GLY A 96 -7.84 14.76 23.31
C GLY A 96 -8.47 15.34 24.58
N GLY A 97 -7.64 15.67 25.57
CA GLY A 97 -8.05 16.35 26.80
C GLY A 97 -8.27 17.85 26.64
N GLN A 98 -8.95 18.41 27.64
CA GLN A 98 -9.21 19.84 27.74
C GLN A 98 -8.00 20.58 28.34
N THR A 99 -7.86 21.87 28.01
CA THR A 99 -6.75 22.72 28.48
C THR A 99 -6.70 22.89 30.01
N THR A 100 -7.83 22.71 30.69
CA THR A 100 -7.94 22.85 32.16
C THR A 100 -8.64 21.64 32.78
N THR A 101 -8.29 21.34 34.03
CA THR A 101 -8.84 20.19 34.78
C THR A 101 -10.36 20.29 35.00
N GLU A 102 -10.88 21.50 35.22
CA GLU A 102 -12.33 21.72 35.41
C GLU A 102 -13.13 21.40 34.14
N LEU A 103 -12.62 21.80 32.98
CA LEU A 103 -13.23 21.47 31.69
C LEU A 103 -13.10 19.98 31.39
N GLN A 104 -11.97 19.36 31.74
CA GLN A 104 -11.77 17.92 31.59
C GLN A 104 -12.79 17.10 32.38
N VAL A 105 -13.09 17.51 33.63
CA VAL A 105 -14.10 16.84 34.46
C VAL A 105 -15.52 17.06 33.90
N LYS A 106 -15.80 18.23 33.31
CA LYS A 106 -17.14 18.60 32.83
C LYS A 106 -17.47 18.05 31.44
N LEU A 107 -16.50 18.01 30.53
CA LEU A 107 -16.69 17.68 29.11
C LEU A 107 -16.01 16.37 28.69
N GLY A 108 -15.07 15.85 29.49
CA GLY A 108 -14.31 14.65 29.16
C GLY A 108 -13.23 14.87 28.09
N ALA A 109 -12.49 13.80 27.77
CA ALA A 109 -11.54 13.77 26.66
C ALA A 109 -12.14 13.08 25.43
N ASN A 110 -11.70 13.48 24.25
CA ASN A 110 -11.96 12.78 23.01
C ASN A 110 -10.84 11.76 22.73
N LEU A 111 -11.14 10.47 22.96
CA LEU A 111 -10.18 9.38 22.75
C LEU A 111 -9.92 9.08 21.26
N GLU A 112 -10.73 9.58 20.33
CA GLU A 112 -10.51 9.35 18.89
C GLU A 112 -9.35 10.17 18.33
N VAL A 113 -9.00 11.27 19.00
CA VAL A 113 -7.94 12.20 18.58
C VAL A 113 -6.75 12.18 19.53
N ASP A 114 -6.86 11.49 20.67
CA ASP A 114 -5.80 11.40 21.65
C ASP A 114 -4.71 10.41 21.21
N VAL A 115 -3.46 10.86 21.26
CA VAL A 115 -2.29 10.09 20.79
C VAL A 115 -1.37 9.67 21.94
N ALA A 116 -1.72 10.02 23.18
CA ALA A 116 -1.04 9.49 24.34
C ALA A 116 -1.23 7.96 24.40
N CYS A 117 -0.13 7.23 24.19
CA CYS A 117 0.00 5.81 24.56
C CYS A 117 0.35 5.68 26.04
#